data_AF-A0A0A1VTI6-F1
#
_entry.id   AF-A0A0A1VTI6-F1
#
_cell.length_a   1.000
_cell.length_b   1.000
_cell.length_c   1.000
_cell.angle_alpha   90.00
_cell.angle_beta   90.00
_cell.angle_gamma   90.00
#
_symmetry.space_group_name_H-M   'P 1'
#
loop_
_entity.id
_entity.type
_entity.pdbx_description
1 polymer ?
#
loop_
_entity_poly.entity_id
_entity_poly.type
_entity_poly.pdbx_seq_one_letter_code
_entity_poly.pdbx_strand_id
1 'polypeptide(L)'
;MKKLKYRIVIQWSDEDNCYLVGLPDFPGQKWRTHGNTYAEAVKNAEEVLVSLMQLYQKLGESLPHPEITRVCGKKFVGGVRSRSSGVGRQHRPLD
;
A
#
# COMPACT_ATOMS: atom_id res chain seq x y z
N MET A 1 7.91 -15.20 -12.38
CA MET A 1 6.48 -14.89 -12.17
C MET A 1 6.26 -13.42 -12.50
N LYS A 2 5.24 -13.06 -13.28
CA LYS A 2 4.94 -11.65 -13.58
C LYS A 2 4.62 -10.93 -12.26
N LYS A 3 5.26 -9.78 -12.01
CA LYS A 3 4.91 -8.92 -10.87
C LYS A 3 3.53 -8.34 -11.13
N LEU A 4 2.55 -8.76 -10.33
CA LEU A 4 1.20 -8.27 -10.38
C LEU A 4 1.14 -6.95 -9.63
N LYS A 5 0.61 -5.91 -10.28
CA LYS A 5 0.58 -4.54 -9.75
C LYS A 5 -0.84 -4.13 -9.40
N TYR A 6 -1.61 -5.05 -8.82
CA TYR A 6 -2.96 -4.76 -8.35
C TYR A 6 -2.92 -4.02 -7.01
N ARG A 7 -3.88 -3.12 -6.81
CA ARG A 7 -3.99 -2.36 -5.56
C ARG A 7 -4.59 -3.25 -4.48
N ILE A 8 -3.94 -3.28 -3.33
CA ILE A 8 -4.44 -3.92 -2.11
C ILE A 8 -4.85 -2.81 -1.15
N VAL A 9 -6.09 -2.85 -0.68
CA VAL A 9 -6.62 -1.93 0.34
C VAL A 9 -6.74 -2.72 1.64
N ILE A 10 -6.09 -2.24 2.70
CA ILE A 10 -6.14 -2.86 4.03
C ILE A 10 -6.85 -1.89 4.97
N GLN A 11 -7.86 -2.38 5.68
CA GLN A 11 -8.71 -1.57 6.56
C GLN A 11 -8.95 -2.33 7.87
N TRP A 12 -8.81 -1.66 9.01
CA TRP A 12 -9.21 -2.23 10.30
C TRP A 12 -10.73 -2.32 10.41
N SER A 13 -11.24 -3.48 10.85
CA SER A 13 -12.62 -3.70 11.28
C SER A 13 -12.65 -3.78 12.80
N ASP A 14 -13.39 -2.86 13.42
CA ASP A 14 -13.60 -2.86 14.87
C ASP A 14 -14.52 -4.01 15.30
N GLU A 15 -15.52 -4.33 14.48
CA GLU A 15 -16.50 -5.40 14.72
C GLU A 15 -15.86 -6.79 14.69
N ASP A 16 -14.98 -7.04 13.71
CA ASP A 16 -14.32 -8.33 13.53
C ASP A 16 -12.95 -8.41 14.21
N ASN A 17 -12.48 -7.30 14.81
CA ASN A 17 -11.16 -7.16 15.45
C ASN A 17 -10.00 -7.65 14.55
N CYS A 18 -10.07 -7.35 13.26
CA CYS A 18 -9.07 -7.78 12.27
C CYS A 18 -8.93 -6.79 11.11
N TYR A 19 -7.88 -6.97 10.30
CA TYR A 19 -7.70 -6.23 9.07
C TYR A 19 -8.45 -6.88 7.93
N LEU A 20 -9.40 -6.17 7.35
CA LEU A 20 -10.07 -6.53 6.10
C LEU A 20 -9.22 -6.11 4.92
N VAL A 21 -9.22 -6.96 3.88
CA VAL A 21 -8.43 -6.78 2.67
C VAL A 21 -9.36 -6.70 1.47
N GLY A 22 -9.31 -5.59 0.76
CA GLY A 22 -10.05 -5.34 -0.46
C GLY A 22 -9.14 -5.30 -1.69
N LEU A 23 -9.65 -5.81 -2.81
CA LEU A 23 -9.01 -5.73 -4.12
C LEU A 23 -9.93 -4.96 -5.07
N PRO A 24 -9.91 -3.61 -5.05
CA PRO A 24 -10.87 -2.78 -5.77
C PRO A 24 -10.82 -2.94 -7.29
N ASP A 25 -9.72 -3.43 -7.84
CA ASP A 25 -9.58 -3.70 -9.28
C ASP A 25 -10.45 -4.89 -9.73
N PHE A 26 -10.90 -5.76 -8.81
CA PHE A 26 -11.69 -6.94 -9.14
C PHE A 26 -13.17 -6.72 -8.78
N PRO A 27 -14.09 -6.78 -9.75
CA PRO A 27 -15.51 -6.60 -9.49
C PRO A 27 -16.07 -7.70 -8.57
N GLY A 28 -17.02 -7.34 -7.72
CA GLY A 28 -17.68 -8.25 -6.78
C GLY A 28 -17.55 -7.79 -5.33
N GLN A 29 -17.25 -8.73 -4.43
CA GLN A 29 -17.21 -8.45 -3.00
C GLN A 29 -16.12 -7.43 -2.65
N LYS A 30 -16.51 -6.45 -1.82
CA LYS A 30 -15.64 -5.36 -1.35
C LYS A 30 -14.41 -5.87 -0.60
N TRP A 31 -14.63 -6.81 0.33
CA TRP A 31 -13.60 -7.47 1.13
C TRP A 31 -13.43 -8.90 0.65
N ARG A 32 -12.19 -9.29 0.33
CA ARG A 32 -11.86 -10.59 -0.26
C ARG A 32 -11.21 -11.55 0.72
N THR A 33 -10.51 -11.00 1.71
CA THR A 33 -9.88 -11.76 2.78
C THR A 33 -9.68 -10.86 4.00
N HIS A 34 -9.09 -11.42 5.05
CA HIS A 34 -8.76 -10.73 6.29
C HIS A 34 -7.42 -11.23 6.84
N GLY A 35 -6.90 -10.56 7.87
CA GLY A 35 -5.75 -11.01 8.64
C GLY A 35 -5.67 -10.28 9.98
N ASN A 36 -5.07 -10.91 10.98
CA ASN A 36 -4.95 -10.32 12.32
C ASN A 36 -3.80 -9.30 12.39
N THR A 37 -2.87 -9.37 11.44
CA THR A 37 -1.74 -8.45 11.31
C THR A 37 -1.64 -7.94 9.88
N TYR A 38 -0.94 -6.80 9.67
CA TYR A 38 -0.66 -6.31 8.32
C TYR A 38 0.07 -7.34 7.45
N ALA A 39 1.05 -8.06 8.02
CA ALA A 39 1.81 -9.06 7.28
C ALA A 39 0.93 -10.24 6.84
N GLU A 40 0.07 -10.73 7.74
CA GLU A 40 -0.90 -11.78 7.43
C GLU A 40 -1.92 -11.32 6.40
N ALA A 41 -2.46 -10.11 6.55
CA ALA A 41 -3.40 -9.51 5.61
C ALA A 41 -2.81 -9.42 4.20
N VAL A 42 -1.56 -8.97 4.06
CA VAL A 42 -0.86 -8.92 2.77
C VAL A 42 -0.63 -10.32 2.20
N LYS A 43 -0.16 -11.27 3.02
CA LYS A 43 0.05 -12.66 2.57
C LYS A 43 -1.24 -13.27 2.03
N ASN A 44 -2.34 -13.13 2.78
CA ASN A 44 -3.64 -13.65 2.38
C ASN A 44 -4.14 -12.95 1.10
N ALA A 45 -3.86 -11.65 0.94
CA ALA A 45 -4.18 -10.92 -0.29
C ALA A 45 -3.48 -11.50 -1.52
N GLU A 46 -2.19 -11.84 -1.39
CA GLU A 46 -1.39 -12.43 -2.47
C GLU A 46 -1.93 -13.81 -2.88
N GLU A 47 -2.28 -14.65 -1.90
CA GLU A 47 -2.89 -15.96 -2.16
C GLU A 47 -4.23 -15.83 -2.90
N VAL A 48 -5.10 -14.93 -2.45
CA VAL A 48 -6.37 -14.63 -3.13
C VAL A 48 -6.15 -14.11 -4.54
N LEU A 49 -5.15 -13.24 -4.75
CA LEU A 49 -4.84 -12.70 -6.06
C LEU A 49 -4.45 -13.80 -7.06
N VAL A 50 -3.63 -14.76 -6.63
CA VAL A 50 -3.27 -15.94 -7.44
C VAL A 50 -4.50 -16.77 -7.76
N SER A 51 -5.36 -17.03 -6.76
CA SER A 51 -6.59 -17.79 -6.95
C SER A 51 -7.56 -17.11 -7.92
N LEU A 52 -7.73 -15.78 -7.81
CA LEU A 52 -8.54 -15.00 -8.73
C LEU A 52 -8.01 -15.10 -10.16
N MET A 53 -6.69 -15.00 -10.36
CA MET A 53 -6.12 -15.14 -11.70
C MET A 53 -6.38 -16.52 -12.32
N GLN A 54 -6.24 -17.57 -11.52
CA GLN A 54 -6.57 -18.92 -11.96
C GLN A 54 -8.05 -19.06 -12.32
N LEU A 55 -8.94 -18.41 -11.56
CA LEU A 55 -10.37 -18.39 -11.86
C LEU A 55 -10.67 -17.71 -13.20
N TYR A 56 -10.14 -16.51 -13.44
CA TYR A 56 -10.30 -15.79 -14.71
C TYR A 56 -9.75 -16.61 -15.89
N GLN A 57 -8.59 -17.25 -15.72
CA GLN A 57 -8.02 -18.14 -16.73
C GLN A 57 -8.94 -19.33 -17.04
N LYS A 58 -9.57 -19.93 -16.03
CA LYS A 58 -10.52 -21.04 -16.20
C LYS A 58 -11.82 -20.60 -16.86
N LEU A 59 -12.30 -19.40 -16.54
CA LEU A 59 -13.50 -18.82 -17.14
C LEU A 59 -13.27 -18.30 -18.57
N GLY A 60 -12.00 -18.20 -19.01
CA GLY A 60 -11.66 -17.61 -20.30
C GLY A 60 -11.87 -16.09 -20.33
N GLU A 61 -11.97 -15.45 -19.18
CA GLU A 61 -12.18 -14.01 -19.06
C GLU A 61 -10.86 -13.24 -19.01
N SER A 62 -10.86 -12.03 -19.53
CA SER A 62 -9.72 -11.12 -19.41
C SER A 62 -9.60 -10.59 -17.98
N LEU A 63 -8.39 -10.62 -17.42
CA LEU A 63 -8.10 -10.00 -16.14
C LEU A 63 -8.38 -8.49 -16.17
N PRO A 64 -8.87 -7.91 -15.05
CA PRO A 64 -9.07 -6.48 -14.96
C PRO A 64 -7.74 -5.72 -15.08
N HIS A 65 -7.81 -4.50 -15.61
CA HIS A 65 -6.65 -3.63 -15.71
C HIS A 65 -6.32 -3.06 -14.32
N PRO A 66 -5.07 -3.19 -13.83
CA PRO A 66 -4.69 -2.65 -12.53
C PRO A 66 -4.69 -1.13 -12.53
N GLU A 67 -5.21 -0.51 -11.47
CA GLU A 67 -5.13 0.94 -11.29
C GLU A 67 -3.70 1.35 -10.90
N ILE A 68 -2.97 1.97 -11.84
CA ILE A 68 -1.58 2.41 -11.64
C ILE A 68 -1.54 3.93 -11.49
N THR A 69 -1.18 4.40 -10.29
CA THR A 69 -0.91 5.83 -10.08
C THR A 69 0.47 6.19 -10.62
N ARG A 70 0.52 7.09 -11.61
CA ARG A 70 1.78 7.67 -12.11
C ARG A 70 2.11 8.93 -11.31
N VAL A 71 3.03 8.82 -10.36
CA VAL A 71 3.51 9.99 -9.62
C VAL A 71 4.58 10.69 -10.45
N CYS A 72 4.31 11.92 -10.90
CA CYS A 72 5.26 12.73 -11.66
C CYS A 72 6.39 13.22 -10.74
N GLY A 73 7.57 12.60 -10.83
CA GLY A 73 8.85 13.28 -10.60
C GLY A 73 9.18 13.85 -9.21
N LYS A 74 8.68 13.32 -8.09
CA LYS A 74 9.15 13.74 -6.76
C LYS A 74 9.89 12.62 -6.04
N LYS A 75 11.19 12.85 -5.84
CA LYS A 75 12.07 12.17 -4.88
C LYS A 75 11.25 11.90 -3.62
N PHE A 76 11.16 10.64 -3.19
CA PHE A 76 10.62 10.27 -1.89
C PHE A 76 11.23 11.23 -0.85
N VAL A 77 10.42 12.12 -0.27
CA VAL A 77 10.84 13.03 0.81
C VAL A 77 10.95 12.21 2.09
N GLY A 78 11.95 11.33 2.13
CA GLY A 78 12.36 10.55 3.29
C GLY A 78 13.73 11.01 3.82
N GLY A 79 14.08 12.28 3.63
CA GLY A 79 15.24 12.89 4.26
C GLY A 79 14.80 13.71 5.46
N VAL A 80 14.99 13.18 6.67
CA VAL A 80 14.98 13.99 7.90
C VAL A 80 15.96 15.14 7.67
N ARG A 81 15.45 16.37 7.53
CA ARG A 81 16.32 17.55 7.47
C ARG A 81 16.89 17.72 8.88
N SER A 82 18.10 17.22 9.11
CA SER A 82 18.91 17.65 10.24
C SER A 82 19.09 19.16 10.11
N ARG A 83 18.33 19.94 10.88
CA ARG A 83 18.64 21.35 11.09
C ARG A 83 19.94 21.35 11.90
N SER A 84 21.08 21.50 11.24
CA SER A 84 22.25 22.03 11.91
C SER A 84 21.89 23.46 12.31
N SER A 85 21.49 23.61 13.57
CA SER A 85 21.34 24.92 14.21
C SER A 85 22.72 25.58 14.22
N GLY A 86 23.02 26.36 13.18
CA GLY A 86 24.11 27.33 13.20
C GLY A 86 23.74 28.40 14.21
N VAL A 87 24.16 28.22 15.46
CA VAL A 87 24.15 29.27 16.47
C VAL A 87 25.11 30.36 15.99
N GLY A 88 24.55 31.40 15.38
CA GLY A 88 25.27 32.62 15.05
C GLY A 88 25.80 33.23 16.34
N ARG A 89 27.12 33.32 16.45
CA ARG A 89 27.82 34.13 17.45
C ARG A 89 27.33 35.58 17.30
N GLN A 90 26.59 36.08 18.29
CA GLN A 90 26.52 37.51 18.51
C GLN A 90 27.64 37.88 19.48
N HIS A 91 28.74 38.34 18.91
CA HIS A 91 29.72 39.10 19.66
C HIS A 91 29.13 40.50 19.86
N ARG A 92 28.69 40.83 21.07
CA ARG A 92 28.39 42.21 21.44
C ARG A 92 29.68 42.82 22.01
N PRO A 93 30.15 43.98 21.53
CA PRO A 93 31.27 44.70 22.14
C PRO A 93 30.78 45.62 23.28
N LEU A 94 31.64 45.68 24.31
CA LEU A 94 31.92 46.72 25.32
C LEU A 94 30.79 47.64 25.83
N ASP A 95 30.48 47.50 27.12
CA ASP A 95 30.73 48.54 28.14
C ASP A 95 31.28 47.85 29.40
#